data_AF-Q8VYH6-F1
#
_entry.id   AF-Q8VYH6-F1
#
_cell.length_a   1.000
_cell.length_b   1.000
_cell.length_c   1.000
_cell.angle_alpha   90.00
_cell.angle_beta   90.00
_cell.angle_gamma   90.00
#
_symmetry.space_group_name_H-M   'P 1'
#
loop_
_entity.id
_entity.type
_entity.pdbx_description
1 polymer ?
#
loop_
_entity_poly.entity_id
_entity_poly.type
_entity_poly.pdbx_seq_one_letter_code
_entity_poly.pdbx_strand_id
1 'polypeptide(L)'
;MSNHMSIMKFLNQILCLSLILSISMTTLSFAQTCSKYKFSSNNVFDSCNDLPFLDSFLHYTYESSTGSLHIAYRHTKLTSGKWVAWAVNPTSTGMVGAQAIVAYPQSDGTVRVYTSPIRSYQTSLLEGDLSFNVSGLSATYQNNEIVVLASLKLAQDLGNGGTINTVWQDGSMSGNSLLPHPTSGNNVRSVSTLNLVSGVSAAAGGAGGSSKLRKRNIHGILNGVSWGIMMPLGAIIARYLRVAKSADPAWFYIHVFCQASAYIIGVAGWATGLKLGGDSPGIQYSTHRAIGIALFSLATVQVFAMFLRPKPEHKHRLYWNIYHHTIGYTIIILGVVNVFKGLGILSPKKQWKNAYIGIIVVLAIVATLLEAFTWYVVIKRRKLEAKTAQHGASNGTRSQYA
;
A
#
# COMPACT_ATOMS: atom_id res chain seq x y z
N MET A 1 0.78 44.51 11.90
CA MET A 1 0.82 44.18 10.45
C MET A 1 2.19 43.69 9.96
N SER A 2 3.32 44.20 10.47
CA SER A 2 4.67 43.77 10.04
C SER A 2 4.94 42.25 10.15
N ASN A 3 4.58 41.61 11.26
CA ASN A 3 4.88 40.18 11.49
C ASN A 3 4.13 39.22 10.55
N HIS A 4 2.95 39.58 10.03
CA HIS A 4 2.18 38.72 9.11
C HIS A 4 2.85 38.62 7.73
N MET A 5 3.53 39.68 7.29
CA MET A 5 4.13 39.74 5.96
C MET A 5 5.45 38.95 5.87
N SER A 6 6.12 38.72 7.01
CA SER A 6 7.34 37.91 7.07
C SER A 6 7.06 36.40 6.94
N ILE A 7 5.93 35.92 7.48
CA ILE A 7 5.56 34.50 7.45
C ILE A 7 5.20 34.04 6.04
N MET A 8 4.46 34.86 5.28
CA MET A 8 4.12 34.53 3.88
C MET A 8 5.34 34.43 2.96
N LYS A 9 6.34 35.30 3.15
CA LYS A 9 7.58 35.25 2.35
C LYS A 9 8.38 33.99 2.61
N PHE A 10 8.46 33.56 3.87
CA PHE A 10 9.15 32.33 4.26
C PHE A 10 8.46 31.08 3.71
N LEU A 11 7.11 31.05 3.74
CA LEU A 11 6.33 29.95 3.19
C LEU A 11 6.52 29.79 1.67
N ASN A 12 6.54 30.89 0.92
CA ASN A 12 6.77 30.85 -0.54
C ASN A 12 8.19 30.38 -0.89
N GLN A 13 9.22 30.78 -0.13
CA GLN A 13 10.59 30.31 -0.37
C GLN A 13 10.74 28.80 -0.15
N ILE A 14 10.10 28.25 0.90
CA ILE A 14 10.08 26.80 1.14
C ILE A 14 9.35 26.07 -0.01
N LEU A 15 8.23 26.61 -0.47
CA LEU A 15 7.46 26.01 -1.57
C LEU A 15 8.28 25.97 -2.87
N CYS A 16 8.95 27.07 -3.23
CA CYS A 16 9.80 27.14 -4.41
C CYS A 16 11.03 26.21 -4.31
N LEU A 17 11.69 26.12 -3.14
CA LEU A 17 12.83 25.22 -2.96
C LEU A 17 12.41 23.74 -3.06
N SER A 18 11.23 23.40 -2.53
CA SER A 18 10.65 22.05 -2.65
C SER A 18 10.28 21.67 -4.09
N LEU A 19 9.90 22.66 -4.91
CA LEU A 19 9.61 22.45 -6.33
C LEU A 19 10.90 22.23 -7.13
N ILE A 20 11.98 22.96 -6.84
CA ILE A 20 13.28 22.81 -7.51
C ILE A 20 13.95 21.46 -7.15
N LEU A 21 13.83 21.01 -5.90
CA LEU A 21 14.33 19.67 -5.50
C LEU A 21 13.52 18.51 -6.10
N SER A 22 12.27 18.72 -6.50
CA SER A 22 11.45 17.65 -7.10
C SER A 22 11.73 17.43 -8.59
N ILE A 23 12.31 18.43 -9.28
CA ILE A 23 12.67 18.33 -10.71
C ILE A 23 14.02 17.61 -10.92
N SER A 24 14.91 17.60 -9.93
CA SER A 24 16.30 17.12 -10.07
C SER A 24 16.51 15.60 -9.91
N MET A 25 15.45 14.79 -9.76
CA MET A 25 15.56 13.33 -9.57
C MET A 25 15.10 12.46 -10.74
N THR A 26 15.17 12.96 -11.97
CA THR A 26 15.01 12.13 -13.18
C THR A 26 16.37 11.71 -13.73
N THR A 27 17.06 10.79 -13.06
CA THR A 27 18.14 10.03 -13.71
C THR A 27 17.49 9.00 -14.62
N LEU A 28 17.42 9.31 -15.92
CA LEU A 28 17.08 8.36 -16.97
C LEU A 28 18.23 7.35 -17.07
N SER A 29 18.06 6.19 -16.42
CA SER A 29 18.87 5.02 -16.78
C SER A 29 18.38 4.56 -18.16
N PHE A 30 19.25 4.56 -19.16
CA PHE A 30 19.01 3.89 -20.43
C PHE A 30 18.90 2.38 -20.16
N ALA A 31 17.68 1.90 -19.86
CA ALA A 31 17.40 0.47 -19.87
C ALA A 31 17.53 -0.03 -21.31
N GLN A 32 18.24 -1.13 -21.51
CA GLN A 32 18.23 -1.84 -22.79
C GLN A 32 16.82 -2.40 -23.00
N THR A 33 16.17 -1.99 -24.09
CA THR A 33 14.87 -2.54 -24.49
C THR A 33 15.08 -3.92 -25.10
N CYS A 34 14.09 -4.77 -24.95
CA CYS A 34 14.13 -6.13 -25.43
C CYS A 34 14.40 -6.21 -26.95
N SER A 35 13.85 -5.27 -27.73
CA SER A 35 14.00 -5.18 -29.19
C SER A 35 15.43 -5.01 -29.70
N LYS A 36 16.38 -4.55 -28.87
CA LYS A 36 17.78 -4.33 -29.27
C LYS A 36 18.69 -5.52 -28.97
N TYR A 37 18.19 -6.52 -28.25
CA TYR A 37 19.00 -7.65 -27.85
C TYR A 37 19.22 -8.62 -29.01
N LYS A 38 20.46 -9.08 -29.16
CA LYS A 38 20.85 -10.10 -30.15
C LYS A 38 21.35 -11.32 -29.41
N PHE A 39 20.71 -12.46 -29.64
CA PHE A 39 21.20 -13.74 -29.14
C PHE A 39 22.49 -14.11 -29.89
N SER A 40 23.44 -14.74 -29.20
CA SER A 40 24.69 -15.23 -29.78
C SER A 40 24.48 -16.42 -30.72
N SER A 41 23.42 -17.18 -30.50
CA SER A 41 22.90 -18.25 -31.36
C SER A 41 22.05 -17.70 -32.51
N ASN A 42 21.80 -18.49 -33.57
CA ASN A 42 20.82 -18.22 -34.65
C ASN A 42 19.34 -18.16 -34.20
N ASN A 43 19.09 -17.93 -32.91
CA ASN A 43 17.75 -17.77 -32.37
C ASN A 43 17.22 -16.37 -32.72
N VAL A 44 16.30 -16.33 -33.68
CA VAL A 44 15.56 -15.12 -34.08
C VAL A 44 14.12 -15.28 -33.60
N PHE A 45 13.57 -14.19 -33.07
CA PHE A 45 12.19 -14.14 -32.60
C PHE A 45 11.48 -12.96 -33.27
N ASP A 46 10.23 -13.17 -33.68
CA ASP A 46 9.44 -12.16 -34.40
C ASP A 46 8.92 -11.05 -33.47
N SER A 47 8.69 -11.40 -32.21
CA SER A 47 8.08 -10.52 -31.24
C SER A 47 8.86 -10.49 -29.93
N CYS A 48 8.70 -9.38 -29.22
CA CYS A 48 9.41 -9.14 -27.98
C CYS A 48 8.61 -8.21 -27.05
N ASN A 49 8.64 -8.50 -25.75
CA ASN A 49 8.01 -7.71 -24.70
C ASN A 49 8.99 -7.40 -23.57
N ASP A 50 9.12 -6.11 -23.25
CA ASP A 50 9.68 -5.64 -21.99
C ASP A 50 8.67 -5.92 -20.86
N LEU A 51 9.00 -6.84 -19.95
CA LEU A 51 8.09 -7.16 -18.85
C LEU A 51 8.21 -6.09 -17.75
N PRO A 52 7.10 -5.60 -17.19
CA PRO A 52 7.09 -4.38 -16.37
C PRO A 52 7.82 -4.50 -15.02
N PHE A 53 8.16 -5.71 -14.58
CA PHE A 53 8.76 -5.97 -13.28
C PHE A 53 9.83 -7.05 -13.36
N LEU A 54 10.73 -7.04 -12.38
CA LEU A 54 11.80 -8.02 -12.19
C LEU A 54 12.79 -8.07 -13.37
N ASP A 55 13.11 -6.91 -13.97
CA ASP A 55 14.14 -6.76 -15.02
C ASP A 55 14.12 -7.90 -16.07
N SER A 56 12.89 -8.24 -16.48
CA SER A 56 12.56 -9.44 -17.22
C SER A 56 12.10 -9.09 -18.64
N PHE A 57 12.37 -9.98 -19.58
CA PHE A 57 12.04 -9.79 -20.99
C PHE A 57 11.57 -11.10 -21.61
N LEU A 58 10.60 -11.04 -22.51
CA LEU A 58 10.10 -12.20 -23.24
C LEU A 58 10.27 -11.96 -24.74
N HIS A 59 11.07 -12.79 -25.39
CA HIS A 59 11.15 -12.89 -26.83
C HIS A 59 10.38 -14.13 -27.27
N TYR A 60 9.63 -14.06 -28.37
CA TYR A 60 8.89 -15.21 -28.84
C TYR A 60 8.52 -15.14 -30.32
N THR A 61 8.30 -16.31 -30.89
CA THR A 61 7.68 -16.53 -32.21
C THR A 61 6.52 -17.50 -32.02
N TYR A 62 5.34 -17.13 -32.53
CA TYR A 62 4.14 -17.94 -32.41
C TYR A 62 3.61 -18.33 -33.79
N GLU A 63 3.52 -19.63 -34.03
CA GLU A 63 2.96 -20.17 -35.26
C GLU A 63 1.49 -20.57 -35.03
N SER A 64 0.57 -19.71 -35.45
CA SER A 64 -0.88 -19.92 -35.25
C SER A 64 -1.43 -21.20 -35.91
N SER A 65 -0.85 -21.63 -37.03
CA SER A 65 -1.28 -22.83 -37.77
C SER A 65 -1.05 -24.12 -36.97
N THR A 66 0.06 -24.17 -36.21
CA THR A 66 0.42 -25.35 -35.44
C THR A 66 0.18 -25.17 -33.94
N GLY A 67 -0.03 -23.95 -33.44
CA GLY A 67 -0.09 -23.65 -32.00
C GLY A 67 1.28 -23.74 -31.31
N SER A 68 2.37 -23.67 -32.08
CA SER A 68 3.73 -23.76 -31.55
C SER A 68 4.22 -22.39 -31.12
N LEU A 69 4.69 -22.28 -29.88
CA LEU A 69 5.24 -21.07 -29.28
C LEU A 69 6.69 -21.29 -28.91
N HIS A 70 7.61 -20.64 -29.62
CA HIS A 70 9.03 -20.63 -29.29
C HIS A 70 9.33 -19.39 -28.46
N ILE A 71 10.03 -19.56 -27.34
CA ILE A 71 10.35 -18.45 -26.43
C ILE A 71 11.84 -18.37 -26.10
N ALA A 72 12.28 -17.14 -25.80
CA ALA A 72 13.40 -16.88 -24.92
C ALA A 72 12.95 -15.93 -23.79
N TYR A 73 12.88 -16.45 -22.58
CA TYR A 73 12.68 -15.65 -21.37
C TYR A 73 14.04 -15.22 -20.83
N ARG A 74 14.22 -13.92 -20.61
CA ARG A 74 15.46 -13.34 -20.10
C ARG A 74 15.19 -12.65 -18.77
N HIS A 75 16.11 -12.83 -17.84
CA HIS A 75 16.06 -12.18 -16.54
C HIS A 75 17.44 -11.63 -16.19
N THR A 76 17.54 -10.31 -16.05
CA THR A 76 18.81 -9.60 -15.90
C THR A 76 19.04 -9.11 -14.47
N LYS A 77 20.23 -8.58 -14.19
CA LYS A 77 20.60 -7.99 -12.88
C LYS A 77 20.44 -8.95 -11.70
N LEU A 78 20.65 -10.24 -11.94
CA LEU A 78 20.58 -11.26 -10.91
C LEU A 78 21.72 -11.09 -9.90
N THR A 79 21.39 -11.33 -8.64
CA THR A 79 22.38 -11.58 -7.59
C THR A 79 22.67 -13.08 -7.52
N SER A 80 23.80 -13.48 -6.95
CA SER A 80 24.15 -14.89 -6.79
C SER A 80 23.11 -15.66 -5.96
N GLY A 81 22.91 -16.94 -6.27
CA GLY A 81 21.97 -17.80 -5.53
C GLY A 81 20.49 -17.51 -5.81
N LYS A 82 20.15 -17.11 -7.05
CA LYS A 82 18.78 -16.84 -7.49
C LYS A 82 18.27 -17.90 -8.47
N TRP A 83 17.00 -18.27 -8.33
CA TRP A 83 16.24 -19.01 -9.34
C TRP A 83 15.32 -18.05 -10.08
N VAL A 84 14.97 -18.39 -11.32
CA VAL A 84 13.97 -17.68 -12.13
C VAL A 84 12.95 -18.64 -12.70
N ALA A 85 11.74 -18.16 -12.94
CA ALA A 85 10.70 -18.94 -13.59
C ALA A 85 9.83 -18.07 -14.48
N TRP A 86 9.45 -18.61 -15.64
CA TRP A 86 8.40 -18.05 -16.50
C TRP A 86 7.34 -19.11 -16.74
N ALA A 87 6.07 -18.73 -16.72
CA ALA A 87 4.97 -19.67 -16.75
C ALA A 87 3.79 -19.16 -17.55
N VAL A 88 3.06 -20.10 -18.16
CA VAL A 88 1.72 -19.88 -18.71
C VAL A 88 0.69 -20.36 -17.69
N ASN A 89 -0.37 -19.58 -17.45
CA ASN A 89 -1.49 -20.00 -16.62
C ASN A 89 -2.77 -20.14 -17.47
N PRO A 90 -3.20 -21.38 -17.79
CA PRO A 90 -4.38 -21.61 -18.62
C PRO A 90 -5.71 -21.31 -17.92
N THR A 91 -5.74 -21.28 -16.58
CA THR A 91 -7.00 -21.23 -15.82
C THR A 91 -7.24 -19.90 -15.13
N SER A 92 -6.19 -19.13 -14.85
CA SER A 92 -6.31 -17.86 -14.14
C SER A 92 -5.19 -16.87 -14.48
N THR A 93 -5.25 -15.68 -13.87
CA THR A 93 -4.25 -14.60 -14.02
C THR A 93 -3.23 -14.55 -12.87
N GLY A 94 -3.09 -15.65 -12.12
CA GLY A 94 -2.28 -15.71 -10.90
C GLY A 94 -1.25 -16.84 -10.86
N MET A 95 -0.72 -17.12 -9.67
CA MET A 95 0.26 -18.18 -9.44
C MET A 95 -0.36 -19.59 -9.51
N VAL A 96 -1.51 -19.78 -8.86
CA VAL A 96 -2.17 -21.10 -8.82
C VAL A 96 -2.74 -21.44 -10.19
N GLY A 97 -2.42 -22.63 -10.68
CA GLY A 97 -2.71 -23.09 -12.04
C GLY A 97 -1.60 -22.77 -13.04
N ALA A 98 -0.57 -22.00 -12.66
CA ALA A 98 0.54 -21.70 -13.55
C ALA A 98 1.36 -22.96 -13.86
N GLN A 99 1.90 -23.00 -15.07
CA GLN A 99 2.68 -24.11 -15.59
C GLN A 99 4.03 -23.55 -16.02
N ALA A 100 5.03 -23.77 -15.17
CA ALA A 100 6.26 -23.01 -15.15
C ALA A 100 7.40 -23.75 -15.82
N ILE A 101 8.31 -22.98 -16.40
CA ILE A 101 9.67 -23.39 -16.73
C ILE A 101 10.57 -22.68 -15.72
N VAL A 102 11.29 -23.46 -14.94
CA VAL A 102 12.15 -23.01 -13.85
C VAL A 102 13.61 -23.17 -14.28
N ALA A 103 14.44 -22.19 -13.98
CA ALA A 103 15.88 -22.26 -14.23
C ALA A 103 16.69 -21.69 -13.07
N TYR A 104 17.84 -22.30 -12.79
CA TYR A 104 18.80 -21.77 -11.82
C TYR A 104 20.23 -22.27 -12.09
N PRO A 105 21.26 -21.44 -11.82
CA PRO A 105 22.65 -21.84 -11.93
C PRO A 105 23.04 -22.81 -10.80
N GLN A 106 23.84 -23.81 -11.15
CA GLN A 106 24.39 -24.81 -10.24
C GLN A 106 25.86 -24.51 -9.92
N SER A 107 26.39 -25.13 -8.87
CA SER A 107 27.77 -24.92 -8.42
C SER A 107 28.82 -25.42 -9.42
N ASP A 108 28.46 -26.33 -10.32
CA ASP A 108 29.32 -26.87 -11.38
C ASP A 108 29.41 -25.96 -12.62
N GLY A 109 28.74 -24.79 -12.60
CA GLY A 109 28.69 -23.86 -13.72
C GLY A 109 27.62 -24.15 -14.76
N THR A 110 26.89 -25.26 -14.65
CA THR A 110 25.72 -25.56 -15.50
C THR A 110 24.48 -24.81 -15.00
N VAL A 111 23.45 -24.75 -15.85
CA VAL A 111 22.14 -24.20 -15.46
C VAL A 111 21.13 -25.33 -15.51
N ARG A 112 20.49 -25.63 -14.37
CA ARG A 112 19.38 -26.56 -14.36
C ARG A 112 18.16 -25.87 -14.94
N VAL A 113 17.42 -26.54 -15.82
CA VAL A 113 16.18 -26.06 -16.41
C VAL A 113 15.20 -27.21 -16.52
N TYR A 114 13.96 -27.00 -16.09
CA TYR A 114 12.92 -28.04 -16.04
C TYR A 114 11.52 -27.43 -15.93
N THR A 115 10.48 -28.24 -16.09
CA THR A 115 9.08 -27.81 -15.96
C THR A 115 8.53 -28.09 -14.57
N SER A 116 7.61 -27.23 -14.10
CA SER A 116 6.97 -27.37 -12.80
C SER A 116 5.49 -26.92 -12.82
N PRO A 117 4.53 -27.82 -12.55
CA PRO A 117 3.12 -27.45 -12.43
C PRO A 117 2.80 -26.85 -11.05
N ILE A 118 2.29 -25.60 -11.03
CA ILE A 118 2.02 -24.85 -9.80
C ILE A 118 0.56 -25.02 -9.39
N ARG A 119 0.29 -26.01 -8.53
CA ARG A 119 -1.07 -26.36 -8.09
C ARG A 119 -1.55 -25.60 -6.85
N SER A 120 -0.64 -25.01 -6.09
CA SER A 120 -0.96 -24.30 -4.84
C SER A 120 0.07 -23.21 -4.54
N TYR A 121 -0.20 -22.38 -3.52
CA TYR A 121 0.74 -21.37 -3.03
C TYR A 121 1.94 -21.98 -2.28
N GLN A 122 1.84 -23.23 -1.81
CA GLN A 122 2.87 -23.95 -1.06
C GLN A 122 3.72 -24.86 -1.96
N THR A 123 4.00 -24.41 -3.19
CA THR A 123 4.86 -25.15 -4.12
C THR A 123 6.33 -25.08 -3.69
N SER A 124 7.06 -26.18 -3.82
CA SER A 124 8.53 -26.22 -3.76
C SER A 124 9.16 -26.21 -5.16
N LEU A 125 8.38 -25.88 -6.20
CA LEU A 125 8.78 -25.91 -7.61
C LEU A 125 9.30 -27.30 -8.01
N LEU A 126 8.57 -28.35 -7.59
CA LEU A 126 8.89 -29.73 -7.97
C LEU A 126 8.79 -29.91 -9.48
N GLU A 127 9.70 -30.70 -10.00
CA GLU A 127 9.72 -31.10 -11.39
C GLU A 127 8.50 -31.95 -11.72
N GLY A 128 7.91 -31.69 -12.89
CA GLY A 128 6.76 -32.44 -13.36
C GLY A 128 6.20 -31.93 -14.68
N ASP A 129 5.30 -32.72 -15.24
CA ASP A 129 4.72 -32.46 -16.55
C ASP A 129 3.68 -31.32 -16.53
N LEU A 130 3.60 -30.63 -17.66
CA LEU A 130 2.65 -29.56 -17.93
C LEU A 130 1.48 -30.12 -18.76
N SER A 131 0.36 -29.39 -18.83
CA SER A 131 -0.79 -29.79 -19.66
C SER A 131 -0.57 -29.59 -21.16
N PHE A 132 0.56 -28.98 -21.52
CA PHE A 132 1.01 -28.81 -22.91
C PHE A 132 2.44 -29.33 -23.04
N ASN A 133 2.80 -29.85 -24.21
CA ASN A 133 4.13 -30.37 -24.44
C ASN A 133 5.16 -29.24 -24.46
N VAL A 134 6.30 -29.48 -23.81
CA VAL A 134 7.45 -28.59 -23.83
C VAL A 134 8.67 -29.34 -24.36
N SER A 135 9.39 -28.73 -25.28
CA SER A 135 10.61 -29.28 -25.88
C SER A 135 11.68 -28.20 -26.04
N GLY A 136 12.91 -28.62 -26.33
CA GLY A 136 14.02 -27.69 -26.56
C GLY A 136 14.41 -26.87 -25.32
N LEU A 137 14.15 -27.39 -24.11
CA LEU A 137 14.51 -26.73 -22.86
C LEU A 137 16.02 -26.57 -22.78
N SER A 138 16.47 -25.34 -22.69
CA SER A 138 17.86 -25.00 -22.38
C SER A 138 17.92 -23.69 -21.63
N ALA A 139 18.97 -23.50 -20.83
CA ALA A 139 19.18 -22.25 -20.14
C ALA A 139 20.67 -21.93 -20.05
N THR A 140 21.00 -20.65 -20.07
CA THR A 140 22.37 -20.15 -19.87
C THR A 140 22.40 -19.13 -18.76
N TYR A 141 23.53 -19.03 -18.06
CA TYR A 141 23.77 -18.04 -17.03
C TYR A 141 25.11 -17.35 -17.29
N GLN A 142 25.06 -16.11 -17.72
CA GLN A 142 26.24 -15.30 -18.05
C GLN A 142 25.97 -13.85 -17.68
N ASN A 143 26.98 -13.11 -17.21
CA ASN A 143 26.86 -11.68 -16.91
C ASN A 143 25.68 -11.30 -16.00
N ASN A 144 25.41 -12.10 -14.96
CA ASN A 144 24.27 -11.92 -14.05
C ASN A 144 22.90 -11.93 -14.76
N GLU A 145 22.80 -12.68 -15.86
CA GLU A 145 21.59 -12.86 -16.64
C GLU A 145 21.33 -14.36 -16.86
N ILE A 146 20.09 -14.77 -16.64
CA ILE A 146 19.60 -16.10 -17.05
C ILE A 146 18.77 -15.92 -18.32
N VAL A 147 19.06 -16.74 -19.33
CA VAL A 147 18.27 -16.87 -20.55
C VAL A 147 17.71 -18.29 -20.59
N VAL A 148 16.39 -18.42 -20.67
CA VAL A 148 15.67 -19.69 -20.77
C VAL A 148 15.05 -19.79 -22.16
N LEU A 149 15.38 -20.86 -22.89
CA LEU A 149 14.84 -21.19 -24.20
C LEU A 149 13.91 -22.39 -24.07
N ALA A 150 12.75 -22.33 -24.75
CA ALA A 150 11.80 -23.43 -24.78
C ALA A 150 10.87 -23.34 -25.98
N SER A 151 10.30 -24.47 -26.37
CA SER A 151 9.23 -24.58 -27.37
C SER A 151 8.01 -25.22 -26.72
N LEU A 152 6.88 -24.54 -26.75
CA LEU A 152 5.63 -24.95 -26.12
C LEU A 152 4.59 -25.27 -27.20
N LYS A 153 3.92 -26.40 -27.07
CA LYS A 153 2.80 -26.78 -27.94
C LYS A 153 1.48 -26.40 -27.29
N LEU A 154 1.06 -25.15 -27.47
CA LEU A 154 -0.19 -24.66 -26.90
C LEU A 154 -1.36 -25.17 -27.76
N ALA A 155 -2.37 -25.77 -27.13
CA ALA A 155 -3.56 -26.16 -27.86
C ALA A 155 -4.34 -24.91 -28.32
N GLN A 156 -5.05 -24.99 -29.45
CA GLN A 156 -5.75 -23.85 -30.05
C GLN A 156 -6.83 -23.26 -29.11
N ASP A 157 -7.36 -24.06 -28.19
CA ASP A 157 -8.35 -23.68 -27.18
C ASP A 157 -7.73 -23.01 -25.94
N LEU A 158 -6.47 -23.33 -25.59
CA LEU A 158 -5.77 -22.71 -24.47
C LEU A 158 -5.56 -21.20 -24.65
N GLY A 159 -5.62 -20.71 -25.89
CA GLY A 159 -5.54 -19.29 -26.22
C GLY A 159 -6.83 -18.79 -26.84
N ASN A 160 -7.74 -18.21 -26.06
CA ASN A 160 -8.92 -17.49 -26.55
C ASN A 160 -8.52 -16.44 -27.61
N GLY A 161 -8.50 -16.80 -28.89
CA GLY A 161 -7.95 -15.96 -29.97
C GLY A 161 -6.45 -15.68 -29.83
N GLY A 162 -5.65 -16.66 -29.37
CA GLY A 162 -4.20 -16.53 -29.19
C GLY A 162 -3.79 -15.78 -27.91
N THR A 163 -4.70 -15.61 -26.95
CA THR A 163 -4.42 -14.87 -25.70
C THR A 163 -4.06 -15.83 -24.56
N ILE A 164 -2.90 -15.63 -23.93
CA ILE A 164 -2.43 -16.42 -22.79
C ILE A 164 -2.22 -15.54 -21.55
N ASN A 165 -2.41 -16.11 -20.35
CA ASN A 165 -1.95 -15.49 -19.11
C ASN A 165 -0.54 -15.96 -18.82
N THR A 166 0.33 -15.03 -18.49
CA THR A 166 1.73 -15.30 -18.16
C THR A 166 2.05 -14.75 -16.77
N VAL A 167 2.88 -15.48 -16.05
CA VAL A 167 3.44 -15.05 -14.76
C VAL A 167 4.92 -15.37 -14.75
N TRP A 168 5.73 -14.53 -14.13
CA TRP A 168 7.17 -14.77 -13.99
C TRP A 168 7.63 -14.38 -12.60
N GLN A 169 8.68 -15.03 -12.12
CA GLN A 169 9.20 -14.84 -10.77
C GLN A 169 10.71 -15.04 -10.72
N ASP A 170 11.31 -14.45 -9.69
CA ASP A 170 12.62 -14.80 -9.18
C ASP A 170 12.55 -15.07 -7.68
N GLY A 171 13.50 -15.83 -7.16
CA GLY A 171 13.60 -16.07 -5.72
C GLY A 171 14.99 -16.52 -5.32
N SER A 172 15.24 -16.51 -4.02
CA SER A 172 16.54 -16.94 -3.47
C SER A 172 16.62 -18.46 -3.34
N MET A 173 17.82 -18.99 -3.30
CA MET A 173 18.12 -20.40 -3.05
C MET A 173 18.94 -20.57 -1.78
N SER A 174 18.78 -21.71 -1.11
CA SER A 174 19.66 -22.19 -0.05
C SER A 174 20.25 -23.53 -0.47
N GLY A 175 21.51 -23.52 -0.93
CA GLY A 175 22.06 -24.65 -1.67
C GLY A 175 21.25 -24.91 -2.94
N ASN A 176 20.78 -26.14 -3.11
CA ASN A 176 19.92 -26.53 -4.24
C ASN A 176 18.41 -26.43 -3.92
N SER A 177 18.03 -25.89 -2.75
CA SER A 177 16.63 -25.70 -2.36
C SER A 177 16.13 -24.32 -2.77
N LEU A 178 15.05 -24.28 -3.55
CA LEU A 178 14.44 -23.03 -4.02
C LEU A 178 13.54 -22.49 -2.92
N LEU A 179 13.85 -21.29 -2.43
CA LEU A 179 13.06 -20.63 -1.40
C LEU A 179 11.89 -19.86 -2.02
N PRO A 180 10.80 -19.64 -1.27
CA PRO A 180 9.69 -18.82 -1.72
C PRO A 180 10.14 -17.42 -2.16
N HIS A 181 9.62 -16.96 -3.29
CA HIS A 181 9.80 -15.58 -3.71
C HIS A 181 9.07 -14.60 -2.77
N PRO A 182 9.44 -13.31 -2.74
CA PRO A 182 8.70 -12.32 -1.96
C PRO A 182 7.21 -12.30 -2.30
N THR A 183 6.34 -12.23 -1.27
CA THR A 183 4.88 -12.20 -1.42
C THR A 183 4.31 -10.79 -1.43
N SER A 184 5.13 -9.81 -1.83
CA SER A 184 4.77 -8.40 -1.95
C SER A 184 5.60 -7.71 -3.05
N GLY A 185 5.31 -6.44 -3.36
CA GLY A 185 6.12 -5.66 -4.30
C GLY A 185 6.05 -6.11 -5.76
N ASN A 186 7.20 -6.30 -6.41
CA ASN A 186 7.30 -6.62 -7.84
C ASN A 186 6.85 -8.05 -8.17
N ASN A 187 7.17 -9.02 -7.32
CA ASN A 187 6.80 -10.42 -7.51
C ASN A 187 5.28 -10.60 -7.66
N VAL A 188 4.47 -10.02 -6.78
CA VAL A 188 2.99 -10.10 -6.86
C VAL A 188 2.36 -9.30 -8.00
N ARG A 189 3.16 -8.50 -8.72
CA ARG A 189 2.73 -7.72 -9.89
C ARG A 189 3.23 -8.31 -11.22
N SER A 190 4.06 -9.35 -11.17
CA SER A 190 4.69 -10.01 -12.32
C SER A 190 3.72 -10.97 -13.01
N VAL A 191 2.62 -10.39 -13.51
CA VAL A 191 1.50 -11.06 -14.19
C VAL A 191 1.14 -10.25 -15.45
N SER A 192 0.90 -10.92 -16.58
CA SER A 192 0.52 -10.28 -17.84
C SER A 192 -0.44 -11.16 -18.63
N THR A 193 -1.30 -10.55 -19.44
CA THR A 193 -2.10 -11.24 -20.46
C THR A 193 -1.55 -10.84 -21.83
N LEU A 194 -1.04 -11.81 -22.57
CA LEU A 194 -0.36 -11.62 -23.84
C LEU A 194 -1.22 -12.18 -24.97
N ASN A 195 -1.54 -11.36 -25.96
CA ASN A 195 -2.02 -11.87 -27.24
C ASN A 195 -0.82 -12.20 -28.13
N LEU A 196 -0.63 -13.49 -28.41
CA LEU A 196 0.51 -14.01 -29.14
C LEU A 196 0.54 -13.55 -30.61
N VAL A 197 -0.60 -13.25 -31.21
CA VAL A 197 -0.71 -12.85 -32.63
C VAL A 197 -0.44 -11.35 -32.80
N SER A 198 -1.08 -10.51 -31.99
CA SER A 198 -0.92 -9.05 -32.10
C SER A 198 0.31 -8.51 -31.36
N GLY A 199 0.92 -9.31 -30.48
CA GLY A 199 2.02 -8.89 -29.62
C GLY A 199 1.62 -7.97 -28.47
N VAL A 200 0.34 -7.63 -28.34
CA VAL A 200 -0.13 -6.73 -27.29
C VAL A 200 -0.13 -7.46 -25.96
N SER A 201 0.76 -7.02 -25.07
CA SER A 201 0.70 -7.33 -23.64
C SER A 201 -0.21 -6.32 -22.93
N ALA A 202 -1.34 -6.79 -22.43
CA ALA A 202 -2.02 -6.07 -21.35
C ALA A 202 -1.40 -6.58 -20.05
N ALA A 203 -1.07 -5.70 -19.09
CA ALA A 203 -0.99 -6.18 -17.72
C ALA A 203 -2.29 -6.97 -17.47
N ALA A 204 -2.24 -8.14 -16.83
CA ALA A 204 -3.44 -8.96 -16.54
C ALA A 204 -4.52 -8.18 -15.72
N GLY A 205 -4.19 -6.93 -15.40
CA GLY A 205 -5.10 -5.84 -15.12
C GLY A 205 -6.11 -5.39 -16.18
N GLY A 206 -6.18 -5.89 -17.40
CA GLY A 206 -7.19 -5.42 -18.39
C GLY A 206 -8.63 -5.35 -17.84
N ALA A 207 -9.08 -6.37 -17.12
CA ALA A 207 -10.38 -6.34 -16.43
C ALA A 207 -10.31 -6.76 -14.94
N GLY A 208 -9.54 -7.81 -14.62
CA GLY A 208 -9.44 -8.37 -13.27
C GLY A 208 -8.42 -7.65 -12.37
N GLY A 209 -7.17 -7.50 -12.82
CA GLY A 209 -6.14 -6.83 -12.04
C GLY A 209 -6.30 -5.31 -11.88
N SER A 210 -6.90 -4.59 -12.86
CA SER A 210 -7.29 -3.18 -12.70
C SER A 210 -8.38 -3.07 -11.64
N SER A 211 -9.31 -4.03 -11.60
CA SER A 211 -10.32 -4.06 -10.53
C SER A 211 -9.70 -4.28 -9.15
N LYS A 212 -8.71 -5.18 -9.03
CA LYS A 212 -8.00 -5.41 -7.74
C LYS A 212 -7.18 -4.19 -7.34
N LEU A 213 -6.42 -3.58 -8.26
CA LEU A 213 -5.67 -2.35 -7.99
C LEU A 213 -6.61 -1.19 -7.64
N ARG A 214 -7.73 -1.03 -8.37
CA ARG A 214 -8.77 -0.04 -8.08
C ARG A 214 -9.37 -0.27 -6.69
N LYS A 215 -9.71 -1.50 -6.32
CA LYS A 215 -10.17 -1.86 -4.96
C LYS A 215 -9.11 -1.51 -3.89
N ARG A 216 -7.83 -1.82 -4.13
CA ARG A 216 -6.71 -1.46 -3.22
C ARG A 216 -6.57 0.06 -3.06
N ASN A 217 -6.68 0.81 -4.16
CA ASN A 217 -6.65 2.27 -4.14
C ASN A 217 -7.85 2.86 -3.40
N ILE A 218 -9.07 2.37 -3.66
CA ILE A 218 -10.29 2.78 -2.94
C ILE A 218 -10.14 2.49 -1.45
N HIS A 219 -9.73 1.27 -1.08
CA HIS A 219 -9.44 0.90 0.30
C HIS A 219 -8.43 1.86 0.96
N GLY A 220 -7.32 2.15 0.27
CA GLY A 220 -6.30 3.08 0.76
C GLY A 220 -6.82 4.50 0.98
N ILE A 221 -7.58 5.04 0.03
CA ILE A 221 -8.16 6.39 0.12
C ILE A 221 -9.18 6.47 1.26
N LEU A 222 -10.14 5.54 1.31
CA LEU A 222 -11.19 5.52 2.34
C LEU A 222 -10.59 5.48 3.74
N ASN A 223 -9.62 4.59 3.99
CA ASN A 223 -8.99 4.45 5.30
C ASN A 223 -8.01 5.60 5.62
N GLY A 224 -7.31 6.12 4.62
CA GLY A 224 -6.45 7.29 4.77
C GLY A 224 -7.24 8.52 5.19
N VAL A 225 -8.37 8.79 4.54
CA VAL A 225 -9.25 9.92 4.87
C VAL A 225 -9.94 9.72 6.22
N SER A 226 -10.55 8.55 6.46
CA SER A 226 -11.28 8.29 7.70
C SER A 226 -10.36 8.18 8.93
N TRP A 227 -9.66 7.06 9.07
CA TRP A 227 -8.83 6.75 10.24
C TRP A 227 -7.58 7.61 10.31
N GLY A 228 -7.00 7.93 9.15
CA GLY A 228 -5.72 8.63 9.08
C GLY A 228 -5.81 10.15 9.25
N ILE A 229 -6.95 10.78 8.95
CA ILE A 229 -7.10 12.25 8.90
C ILE A 229 -8.30 12.72 9.72
N MET A 230 -9.50 12.25 9.40
CA MET A 230 -10.73 12.76 10.04
C MET A 230 -10.79 12.43 11.53
N MET A 231 -10.39 11.22 11.94
CA MET A 231 -10.38 10.82 13.36
C MET A 231 -9.47 11.73 14.23
N PRO A 232 -8.17 11.95 13.86
CA PRO A 232 -7.33 12.94 14.52
C PRO A 232 -7.91 14.37 14.48
N LEU A 233 -8.41 14.80 13.32
CA LEU A 233 -8.97 16.15 13.13
C LEU A 233 -10.16 16.39 14.07
N GLY A 234 -11.09 15.45 14.16
CA GLY A 234 -12.25 15.53 15.05
C GLY A 234 -11.87 15.56 16.53
N ALA A 235 -10.75 14.94 16.92
CA ALA A 235 -10.23 15.01 18.29
C ALA A 235 -9.56 16.36 18.60
N ILE A 236 -8.79 16.91 17.65
CA ILE A 236 -8.19 18.25 17.74
C ILE A 236 -9.30 19.30 17.88
N ILE A 237 -10.32 19.26 17.01
CA ILE A 237 -11.47 20.17 17.08
C ILE A 237 -12.13 20.13 18.45
N ALA A 238 -12.43 18.92 18.96
CA ALA A 238 -13.08 18.77 20.26
C ALA A 238 -12.24 19.34 21.41
N ARG A 239 -10.93 19.08 21.42
CA ARG A 239 -10.05 19.52 22.50
C ARG A 239 -9.95 21.04 22.56
N TYR A 240 -9.81 21.71 21.42
CA TYR A 240 -9.53 23.13 21.39
C TYR A 240 -10.78 24.02 21.32
N LEU A 241 -11.83 23.59 20.61
CA LEU A 241 -13.08 24.37 20.59
C LEU A 241 -13.81 24.32 21.94
N ARG A 242 -13.65 23.25 22.73
CA ARG A 242 -14.25 23.15 24.08
C ARG A 242 -13.80 24.29 25.02
N VAL A 243 -12.67 24.92 24.77
CA VAL A 243 -12.15 26.03 25.58
C VAL A 243 -12.89 27.34 25.28
N ALA A 244 -13.45 27.50 24.07
CA ALA A 244 -14.20 28.67 23.68
C ALA A 244 -15.63 28.57 24.22
N LYS A 245 -16.00 29.43 25.18
CA LYS A 245 -17.37 29.48 25.73
C LYS A 245 -18.43 29.73 24.65
N SER A 246 -18.07 30.49 23.60
CA SER A 246 -18.93 30.76 22.45
C SER A 246 -19.19 29.55 21.56
N ALA A 247 -18.39 28.48 21.70
CA ALA A 247 -18.54 27.25 20.94
C ALA A 247 -19.28 26.17 21.75
N ASP A 248 -19.83 26.46 22.92
CA ASP A 248 -20.66 25.50 23.67
C ASP A 248 -22.14 25.68 23.26
N PRO A 249 -22.85 24.63 22.81
CA PRO A 249 -22.46 23.21 22.70
C PRO A 249 -21.87 22.78 21.33
N ALA A 250 -21.64 23.72 20.41
CA ALA A 250 -21.20 23.45 19.03
C ALA A 250 -19.95 22.54 18.91
N TRP A 251 -18.95 22.68 19.80
CA TRP A 251 -17.74 21.83 19.80
C TRP A 251 -18.10 20.34 19.89
N PHE A 252 -19.15 20.00 20.65
CA PHE A 252 -19.58 18.63 20.86
C PHE A 252 -20.24 18.07 19.59
N TYR A 253 -21.13 18.85 18.97
CA TYR A 253 -21.80 18.43 17.72
C TYR A 253 -20.83 18.29 16.55
N ILE A 254 -19.88 19.22 16.41
CA ILE A 254 -18.85 19.14 15.37
C ILE A 254 -17.95 17.92 15.58
N HIS A 255 -17.58 17.64 16.84
CA HIS A 255 -16.85 16.42 17.18
C HIS A 255 -17.63 15.17 16.77
N VAL A 256 -18.89 15.04 17.21
CA VAL A 256 -19.74 13.89 16.89
C VAL A 256 -19.90 13.72 15.39
N PHE A 257 -20.17 14.81 14.65
CA PHE A 257 -20.28 14.78 13.19
C PHE A 257 -19.01 14.24 12.53
N CYS A 258 -17.85 14.81 12.87
CA CYS A 258 -16.57 14.41 12.30
C CYS A 258 -16.27 12.92 12.58
N GLN A 259 -16.49 12.46 13.82
CA GLN A 259 -16.23 11.08 14.21
C GLN A 259 -17.22 10.10 13.59
N ALA A 260 -18.50 10.44 13.52
CA ALA A 260 -19.51 9.59 12.90
C ALA A 260 -19.26 9.42 11.39
N SER A 261 -18.97 10.52 10.68
CA SER A 261 -18.61 10.47 9.26
C SER A 261 -17.33 9.66 9.02
N ALA A 262 -16.30 9.86 9.84
CA ALA A 262 -15.07 9.09 9.75
C ALA A 262 -15.32 7.59 9.99
N TYR A 263 -16.14 7.24 10.98
CA TYR A 263 -16.50 5.85 11.26
C TYR A 263 -17.23 5.20 10.08
N ILE A 264 -18.24 5.85 9.50
CA ILE A 264 -19.00 5.32 8.36
C ILE A 264 -18.10 5.07 7.14
N ILE A 265 -17.27 6.06 6.78
CA ILE A 265 -16.30 5.93 5.68
C ILE A 265 -15.29 4.82 6.01
N GLY A 266 -14.85 4.76 7.26
CA GLY A 266 -13.91 3.76 7.77
C GLY A 266 -14.46 2.34 7.74
N VAL A 267 -15.77 2.13 7.99
CA VAL A 267 -16.44 0.82 7.85
C VAL A 267 -16.39 0.36 6.39
N ALA A 268 -16.70 1.24 5.43
CA ALA A 268 -16.59 0.93 4.00
C ALA A 268 -15.13 0.61 3.61
N GLY A 269 -14.17 1.39 4.12
CA GLY A 269 -12.74 1.14 3.97
C GLY A 269 -12.30 -0.21 4.57
N TRP A 270 -12.82 -0.59 5.73
CA TRP A 270 -12.51 -1.86 6.38
C TRP A 270 -13.12 -3.05 5.63
N ALA A 271 -14.39 -2.95 5.21
CA ALA A 271 -15.09 -3.98 4.44
C ALA A 271 -14.41 -4.25 3.09
N THR A 272 -13.95 -3.20 2.40
CA THR A 272 -13.15 -3.37 1.18
C THR A 272 -11.81 -4.08 1.45
N GLY A 273 -11.21 -3.85 2.62
CA GLY A 273 -10.01 -4.58 3.07
C GLY A 273 -10.26 -6.07 3.31
N LEU A 274 -11.38 -6.43 3.94
CA LEU A 274 -11.79 -7.83 4.10
C LEU A 274 -12.01 -8.50 2.74
N LYS A 275 -12.71 -7.83 1.82
CA LYS A 275 -12.93 -8.33 0.46
C LYS A 275 -11.62 -8.55 -0.29
N LEU A 276 -10.68 -7.61 -0.18
CA LEU A 276 -9.34 -7.76 -0.77
C LEU A 276 -8.58 -8.97 -0.22
N GLY A 277 -8.71 -9.25 1.07
CA GLY A 277 -8.14 -10.45 1.70
C GLY A 277 -8.75 -11.75 1.17
N GLY A 278 -10.08 -11.80 1.00
CA GLY A 278 -10.77 -12.94 0.40
C GLY A 278 -10.42 -13.15 -1.08
N ASP A 279 -10.33 -12.06 -1.86
CA ASP A 279 -10.00 -12.06 -3.30
C ASP A 279 -8.49 -12.35 -3.58
N SER A 280 -7.66 -12.45 -2.54
CA SER A 280 -6.21 -12.61 -2.63
C SER A 280 -5.69 -13.75 -1.72
N PRO A 281 -6.13 -15.01 -1.93
CA PRO A 281 -5.61 -16.13 -1.15
C PRO A 281 -4.08 -16.20 -1.27
N GLY A 282 -3.39 -16.59 -0.19
CA GLY A 282 -1.92 -16.66 -0.13
C GLY A 282 -1.21 -15.32 0.14
N ILE A 283 -1.82 -14.17 -0.14
CA ILE A 283 -1.23 -12.86 0.17
C ILE A 283 -1.71 -12.40 1.54
N GLN A 284 -0.86 -12.50 2.56
CA GLN A 284 -1.19 -12.15 3.93
C GLN A 284 -0.32 -11.02 4.47
N TYR A 285 -0.95 -9.86 4.74
CA TYR A 285 -0.33 -8.78 5.50
C TYR A 285 -0.81 -8.83 6.95
N SER A 286 -0.33 -9.84 7.70
CA SER A 286 -0.81 -10.19 9.04
C SER A 286 -0.84 -9.00 10.00
N THR A 287 0.24 -8.21 10.08
CA THR A 287 0.31 -7.06 10.99
C THR A 287 -0.67 -5.95 10.61
N HIS A 288 -0.76 -5.58 9.33
CA HIS A 288 -1.70 -4.54 8.87
C HIS A 288 -3.15 -4.98 9.10
N ARG A 289 -3.45 -6.26 8.84
CA ARG A 289 -4.76 -6.85 9.09
C ARG A 289 -5.10 -6.87 10.58
N ALA A 290 -4.18 -7.31 11.43
CA ALA A 290 -4.39 -7.37 12.88
C ALA A 290 -4.64 -5.98 13.48
N ILE A 291 -3.83 -4.98 13.10
CA ILE A 291 -4.02 -3.59 13.52
C ILE A 291 -5.36 -3.06 13.00
N GLY A 292 -5.70 -3.33 11.73
CA GLY A 292 -6.98 -2.89 11.15
C GLY A 292 -8.20 -3.48 11.85
N ILE A 293 -8.16 -4.77 12.24
CA ILE A 293 -9.22 -5.41 13.01
C ILE A 293 -9.31 -4.79 14.41
N ALA A 294 -8.18 -4.66 15.12
CA ALA A 294 -8.15 -4.08 16.46
C ALA A 294 -8.67 -2.62 16.46
N LEU A 295 -8.23 -1.81 15.50
CA LEU A 295 -8.71 -0.44 15.30
C LEU A 295 -10.22 -0.40 15.10
N PHE A 296 -10.75 -1.24 14.22
CA PHE A 296 -12.18 -1.27 13.92
C PHE A 296 -12.98 -1.67 15.16
N SER A 297 -12.57 -2.74 15.85
CA SER A 297 -13.21 -3.18 17.09
C SER A 297 -13.22 -2.10 18.16
N LEU A 298 -12.08 -1.45 18.43
CA LEU A 298 -12.00 -0.35 19.40
C LEU A 298 -12.89 0.83 19.01
N ALA A 299 -12.91 1.21 17.73
CA ALA A 299 -13.77 2.28 17.24
C ALA A 299 -15.27 1.95 17.41
N THR A 300 -15.67 0.71 17.15
CA THR A 300 -17.06 0.26 17.38
C THR A 300 -17.45 0.36 18.85
N VAL A 301 -16.61 -0.10 19.79
CA VAL A 301 -16.89 0.04 21.24
C VAL A 301 -16.91 1.52 21.65
N GLN A 302 -16.05 2.36 21.06
CA GLN A 302 -16.04 3.80 21.29
C GLN A 302 -17.33 4.48 20.84
N VAL A 303 -17.92 4.07 19.71
CA VAL A 303 -19.24 4.54 19.25
C VAL A 303 -20.32 4.13 20.26
N PHE A 304 -20.33 2.87 20.71
CA PHE A 304 -21.31 2.41 21.70
C PHE A 304 -21.20 3.14 23.05
N ALA A 305 -20.00 3.57 23.45
CA ALA A 305 -19.82 4.36 24.66
C ALA A 305 -20.57 5.70 24.64
N MET A 306 -20.97 6.21 23.47
CA MET A 306 -21.84 7.39 23.37
C MET A 306 -23.20 7.15 24.02
N PHE A 307 -23.80 5.97 23.87
CA PHE A 307 -25.10 5.63 24.44
C PHE A 307 -25.06 5.46 25.96
N LEU A 308 -23.87 5.18 26.51
CA LEU A 308 -23.63 5.03 27.95
C LEU A 308 -23.07 6.31 28.59
N ARG A 309 -23.09 7.45 27.89
CA ARG A 309 -22.53 8.71 28.37
C ARG A 309 -23.30 9.23 29.59
N PRO A 310 -22.69 9.26 30.80
CA PRO A 310 -23.37 9.76 32.00
C PRO A 310 -23.51 11.30 31.97
N LYS A 311 -24.51 11.82 32.71
CA LYS A 311 -24.64 13.25 32.98
C LYS A 311 -23.36 13.81 33.64
N PRO A 312 -23.02 15.10 33.44
CA PRO A 312 -21.76 15.68 33.93
C PRO A 312 -21.52 15.49 35.44
N GLU A 313 -22.58 15.48 36.25
CA GLU A 313 -22.56 15.40 37.71
C GLU A 313 -22.54 13.95 38.24
N HIS A 314 -22.70 12.96 37.36
CA HIS A 314 -22.79 11.56 37.75
C HIS A 314 -21.42 10.98 38.13
N LYS A 315 -21.30 10.22 39.24
CA LYS A 315 -20.03 9.62 39.69
C LYS A 315 -19.27 8.81 38.63
N HIS A 316 -20.00 8.09 37.77
CA HIS A 316 -19.41 7.32 36.66
C HIS A 316 -18.89 8.18 35.49
N ARG A 317 -19.14 9.49 35.47
CA ARG A 317 -18.64 10.41 34.44
C ARG A 317 -17.11 10.41 34.37
N LEU A 318 -16.43 10.29 35.51
CA LEU A 318 -14.97 10.23 35.58
C LEU A 318 -14.43 9.01 34.83
N TYR A 319 -14.93 7.81 35.14
CA TYR A 319 -14.53 6.57 34.48
C TYR A 319 -14.84 6.59 32.98
N TRP A 320 -16.02 7.11 32.60
CA TRP A 320 -16.38 7.28 31.20
C TRP A 320 -15.39 8.19 30.47
N ASN A 321 -14.94 9.30 31.07
CA ASN A 321 -13.95 10.18 30.47
C ASN A 321 -12.59 9.47 30.30
N ILE A 322 -12.12 8.72 31.31
CA ILE A 322 -10.86 7.96 31.23
C ILE A 322 -10.93 6.96 30.08
N TYR A 323 -12.00 6.16 30.04
CA TYR A 323 -12.29 5.21 28.97
C TYR A 323 -12.28 5.92 27.60
N HIS A 324 -13.09 6.97 27.45
CA HIS A 324 -13.30 7.66 26.18
C HIS A 324 -12.00 8.27 25.65
N HIS A 325 -11.19 8.88 26.51
CA HIS A 325 -9.91 9.45 26.09
C HIS A 325 -8.87 8.37 25.77
N THR A 326 -8.75 7.33 26.59
CA THR A 326 -7.76 6.25 26.38
C THR A 326 -8.02 5.50 25.09
N ILE A 327 -9.25 5.07 24.86
CA ILE A 327 -9.65 4.35 23.64
C ILE A 327 -9.54 5.28 22.43
N GLY A 328 -9.99 6.54 22.55
CA GLY A 328 -9.90 7.52 21.47
C GLY A 328 -8.47 7.78 20.99
N TYR A 329 -7.52 8.00 21.91
CA TYR A 329 -6.11 8.17 21.54
C TYR A 329 -5.50 6.90 20.96
N THR A 330 -5.88 5.73 21.48
CA THR A 330 -5.43 4.44 20.93
C THR A 330 -5.88 4.28 19.47
N ILE A 331 -7.15 4.58 19.16
CA ILE A 331 -7.69 4.52 17.79
C ILE A 331 -6.91 5.44 16.84
N ILE A 332 -6.60 6.67 17.27
CA ILE A 332 -5.82 7.63 16.48
C ILE A 332 -4.43 7.10 16.16
N ILE A 333 -3.71 6.58 17.17
CA ILE A 333 -2.37 6.04 16.99
C ILE A 333 -2.39 4.84 16.05
N LEU A 334 -3.30 3.88 16.29
CA LEU A 334 -3.46 2.72 15.42
C LEU A 334 -3.83 3.14 13.99
N GLY A 335 -4.67 4.15 13.82
CA GLY A 335 -5.09 4.67 12.51
C GLY A 335 -3.90 5.18 11.71
N VAL A 336 -3.10 6.06 12.31
CA VAL A 336 -1.91 6.62 11.67
C VAL A 336 -0.89 5.52 11.33
N VAL A 337 -0.58 4.63 12.28
CA VAL A 337 0.36 3.52 12.07
C VAL A 337 -0.14 2.59 10.95
N ASN A 338 -1.44 2.31 10.92
CA ASN A 338 -1.99 1.39 9.94
C ASN A 338 -2.03 1.98 8.53
N VAL A 339 -2.25 3.30 8.40
CA VAL A 339 -2.14 4.00 7.12
C VAL A 339 -0.70 3.94 6.60
N PHE A 340 0.31 4.15 7.45
CA PHE A 340 1.71 3.99 7.03
C PHE A 340 2.03 2.56 6.59
N LYS A 341 1.57 1.54 7.31
CA LYS A 341 1.71 0.14 6.89
C LYS A 341 0.99 -0.12 5.57
N GLY A 342 -0.23 0.40 5.40
CA GLY A 342 -1.01 0.29 4.16
C GLY A 342 -0.33 0.96 2.97
N LEU A 343 0.25 2.15 3.15
CA LEU A 343 1.04 2.84 2.13
C LEU A 343 2.30 2.05 1.76
N GLY A 344 2.95 1.39 2.73
CA GLY A 344 4.06 0.48 2.46
C GLY A 344 3.64 -0.71 1.59
N ILE A 345 2.49 -1.30 1.89
CA ILE A 345 1.92 -2.43 1.14
C ILE A 345 1.50 -2.02 -0.27
N LEU A 346 0.75 -0.91 -0.39
CA LEU A 346 0.28 -0.40 -1.67
C LEU A 346 1.46 0.08 -2.54
N SER A 347 2.54 0.54 -1.89
CA SER A 347 3.73 1.09 -2.54
C SER A 347 3.37 2.08 -3.67
N PRO A 348 2.55 3.11 -3.40
CA PRO A 348 2.19 4.10 -4.41
C PRO A 348 3.41 4.97 -4.76
N LYS A 349 3.26 5.85 -5.76
CA LYS A 349 4.23 6.91 -6.03
C LYS A 349 4.57 7.66 -4.73
N LYS A 350 5.85 8.00 -4.53
CA LYS A 350 6.38 8.65 -3.32
C LYS A 350 5.55 9.86 -2.85
N GLN A 351 4.95 10.59 -3.79
CA GLN A 351 4.04 11.72 -3.53
C GLN A 351 2.91 11.41 -2.54
N TRP A 352 2.32 10.21 -2.56
CA TRP A 352 1.21 9.86 -1.67
C TRP A 352 1.67 9.70 -0.22
N LYS A 353 2.83 9.06 -0.02
CA LYS A 353 3.44 8.94 1.30
C LYS A 353 3.87 10.31 1.82
N ASN A 354 4.47 11.14 0.97
CA ASN A 354 4.90 12.49 1.34
C ASN A 354 3.71 13.39 1.69
N ALA A 355 2.62 13.33 0.91
CA ALA A 355 1.39 14.08 1.19
C ALA A 355 0.80 13.70 2.55
N TYR A 356 0.72 12.40 2.85
CA TYR A 356 0.21 11.94 4.15
C TYR A 356 1.11 12.38 5.31
N ILE A 357 2.44 12.28 5.16
CA ILE A 357 3.40 12.82 6.14
C ILE A 357 3.15 14.32 6.36
N GLY A 358 3.03 15.09 5.27
CA GLY A 358 2.73 16.52 5.33
C GLY A 358 1.46 16.83 6.12
N ILE A 359 0.38 16.08 5.88
CA ILE A 359 -0.89 16.23 6.60
C ILE A 359 -0.71 15.96 8.10
N ILE A 360 -0.04 14.88 8.48
CA ILE A 360 0.21 14.56 9.90
C ILE A 360 1.06 15.62 10.58
N VAL A 361 2.11 16.11 9.91
CA VAL A 361 2.96 17.19 10.42
C VAL A 361 2.15 18.47 10.62
N VAL A 362 1.30 18.85 9.65
CA VAL A 362 0.43 20.02 9.77
C VAL A 362 -0.54 19.86 10.94
N LEU A 363 -1.20 18.70 11.08
CA LEU A 363 -2.09 18.45 12.23
C LEU A 363 -1.35 18.55 13.57
N ALA A 364 -0.12 18.05 13.65
CA ALA A 364 0.70 18.14 14.86
C ALA A 364 1.11 19.59 15.19
N ILE A 365 1.51 20.38 14.18
CA ILE A 365 1.83 21.80 14.35
C ILE A 365 0.59 22.57 14.81
N VAL A 366 -0.55 22.37 14.15
CA VAL A 366 -1.83 23.02 14.51
C VAL A 366 -2.21 22.66 15.94
N ALA A 367 -2.16 21.39 16.33
CA ALA A 367 -2.44 20.96 17.69
C ALA A 367 -1.49 21.64 18.70
N THR A 368 -0.20 21.70 18.40
CA THR A 368 0.80 22.35 19.28
C THR A 368 0.52 23.84 19.48
N LEU A 369 0.21 24.57 18.40
CA LEU A 369 -0.12 25.99 18.47
C LEU A 369 -1.42 26.24 19.23
N LEU A 370 -2.45 25.41 18.99
CA LEU A 370 -3.71 25.50 19.71
C LEU A 370 -3.58 25.12 21.18
N GLU A 371 -2.67 24.21 21.54
CA GLU A 371 -2.35 23.89 22.94
C GLU A 371 -1.70 25.08 23.64
N ALA A 372 -0.70 25.71 23.02
CA ALA A 372 -0.08 26.92 23.56
C ALA A 372 -1.10 28.06 23.75
N PHE A 373 -1.96 28.29 22.76
CA PHE A 373 -3.03 29.27 22.85
C PHE A 373 -4.06 28.93 23.94
N THR A 374 -4.41 27.65 24.08
CA THR A 374 -5.32 27.18 25.13
C THR A 374 -4.77 27.48 26.52
N TRP A 375 -3.49 27.19 26.76
CA TRP A 375 -2.83 27.52 28.02
C TRP A 375 -2.81 29.02 28.30
N TYR A 376 -2.53 29.85 27.29
CA TYR A 376 -2.63 31.30 27.41
C TYR A 376 -4.03 31.75 27.85
N VAL A 377 -5.08 31.23 27.21
CA VAL A 377 -6.47 31.56 27.54
C VAL A 377 -6.84 31.09 28.97
N VAL A 378 -6.45 29.87 29.35
CA VAL A 378 -6.72 29.32 30.68
C VAL A 378 -6.01 30.11 31.78
N ILE A 379 -4.74 30.45 31.60
CA ILE A 379 -3.97 31.26 32.55
C ILE A 379 -4.57 32.66 32.68
N LYS A 380 -4.93 33.30 31.55
CA LYS A 380 -5.56 34.63 31.56
C LYS A 380 -6.88 34.60 32.32
N ARG A 381 -7.74 33.60 32.10
CA ARG A 381 -9.02 33.43 32.83
C ARG A 381 -8.81 33.26 34.33
N ARG A 382 -7.87 32.39 34.74
CA ARG A 382 -7.51 32.21 36.16
C ARG A 382 -7.06 33.52 36.82
N LYS A 383 -6.26 34.34 36.12
CA LYS A 383 -5.82 35.66 36.61
C LYS A 383 -7.00 36.63 36.76
N LEU A 384 -7.94 36.64 35.82
CA LEU A 384 -9.16 37.46 35.90
C LEU A 384 -10.05 37.02 37.06
N GLU A 385 -10.29 35.71 37.22
CA GLU A 385 -11.09 35.14 38.32
C GLU A 385 -10.47 35.45 39.68
N ALA A 386 -9.14 35.33 39.82
CA ALA A 386 -8.43 35.69 41.05
C ALA A 386 -8.58 37.20 41.38
N LYS A 387 -8.49 38.08 40.38
CA LYS A 387 -8.72 39.53 40.58
C LYS A 387 -10.16 39.84 40.99
N THR A 388 -11.15 39.19 40.36
CA THR A 388 -12.57 39.36 40.73
C THR A 388 -12.84 38.86 42.15
N ALA A 389 -12.25 37.73 42.54
CA ALA A 389 -12.36 37.19 43.90
C ALA A 389 -11.76 38.15 44.95
N GLN A 390 -10.60 38.76 44.66
CA GLN A 390 -9.97 39.76 45.51
C GLN A 390 -10.81 41.04 45.65
N HIS A 391 -11.36 41.57 44.54
CA HIS A 391 -12.23 42.75 44.59
C HIS A 391 -13.55 42.46 45.33
N GLY A 392 -14.15 41.29 45.13
CA GLY A 392 -15.35 40.87 45.86
C GLY A 392 -15.12 40.76 47.37
N ALA A 393 -13.98 40.20 47.80
CA ALA A 393 -13.60 40.13 49.20
C ALA A 393 -13.34 41.52 49.82
N SER A 394 -12.73 42.45 49.07
CA SER A 394 -12.50 43.83 49.54
C SER A 394 -13.77 44.66 49.69
N ASN A 395 -14.78 44.44 48.84
CA ASN A 395 -16.08 45.12 48.97
C ASN A 395 -16.96 44.49 50.06
N GLY A 396 -16.81 43.19 50.35
CA GLY A 396 -17.49 42.53 51.46
C GLY A 396 -17.02 43.00 52.84
N THR A 397 -15.74 43.40 52.97
CA THR A 397 -15.18 43.91 54.23
C THR A 397 -15.52 45.36 54.51
N ARG A 398 -15.89 46.17 53.51
CA ARG A 398 -16.32 47.56 53.72
C ARG A 398 -17.79 47.68 54.16
N SER A 399 -18.56 46.59 54.12
CA SER A 399 -20.00 46.57 54.48
C SER A 399 -20.28 46.10 55.91
N GLN A 400 -19.27 45.87 56.75
CA GLN A 400 -19.47 45.48 58.16
C GLN A 400 -19.17 46.60 59.18
N TYR A 401 -18.95 47.84 58.73
CA TYR A 401 -18.72 48.99 59.60
C TYR A 401 -19.49 50.26 59.17
N ALA A 402 -20.73 50.07 58.70
CA ALA A 402 -21.75 51.12 58.65
C ALA A 402 -22.98 50.57 59.39
#